data_AF-A0A9E4FZH1-F1
#
_entry.id   AF-A0A9E4FZH1-F1
#
_cell.length_a   1.000
_cell.length_b   1.000
_cell.length_c   1.000
_cell.angle_alpha   90.00
_cell.angle_beta   90.00
_cell.angle_gamma   90.00
#
_symmetry.space_group_name_H-M   'P 1'
#
loop_
_entity.id
_entity.type
_entity.pdbx_description
1 polymer ?
#
loop_
_entity_poly.entity_id
_entity_poly.type
_entity_poly.pdbx_seq_one_letter_code
_entity_poly.pdbx_strand_id
1 'polypeptide(L)' 'MSYDENETRFLMRIGQRIRILRETQNMTQEQLSFKCGLHRTYISSVERGERNIALINLEKKGLYPTREHQLFPP' A
#
# COMPACT_ATOMS: atom_id res chain seq x y z
N MET A 1 -0.45 3.96 14.33
CA MET A 1 -1.30 4.87 13.54
C MET A 1 -2.73 4.37 13.63
N SER A 2 -3.63 5.07 14.34
CA SER A 2 -5.02 4.67 14.51
C SER A 2 -5.86 5.35 13.43
N TYR A 3 -6.09 4.66 12.32
CA TYR A 3 -7.10 5.09 11.35
C TYR A 3 -8.48 5.10 12.01
N ASP A 4 -9.36 6.00 11.61
CA ASP A 4 -10.75 5.89 12.01
C ASP A 4 -11.43 4.68 11.31
N GLU A 5 -12.63 4.33 11.77
CA GLU A 5 -13.35 3.16 11.26
C GLU A 5 -13.69 3.28 9.77
N ASN A 6 -13.97 4.49 9.27
CA ASN A 6 -14.27 4.74 7.87
C ASN A 6 -13.01 4.65 7.00
N GLU A 7 -11.89 5.21 7.47
CA GLU A 7 -10.59 5.09 6.82
C GLU A 7 -10.14 3.63 6.75
N THR A 8 -10.31 2.87 7.83
CA THR A 8 -10.00 1.43 7.86
C THR A 8 -10.85 0.66 6.84
N ARG A 9 -12.16 0.91 6.81
CA ARG A 9 -13.07 0.32 5.81
C ARG A 9 -12.67 0.68 4.38
N PHE A 10 -12.24 1.92 4.16
CA PHE A 10 -11.79 2.39 2.85
C PHE A 10 -10.51 1.67 2.42
N LEU A 11 -9.50 1.61 3.28
CA LEU A 11 -8.23 0.93 3.01
C LEU A 11 -8.43 -0.56 2.75
N MET A 12 -9.28 -1.25 3.52
CA MET A 12 -9.62 -2.65 3.27
C MET A 12 -10.25 -2.85 1.90
N ARG A 13 -11.19 -1.99 1.49
CA ARG A 13 -11.86 -2.07 0.18
C ARG A 13 -10.86 -1.89 -0.98
N ILE A 14 -9.94 -0.94 -0.82
CA ILE A 14 -8.89 -0.71 -1.82
C ILE A 14 -7.92 -1.89 -1.87
N GLY A 15 -7.45 -2.38 -0.73
CA GLY A 15 -6.55 -3.53 -0.63
C GLY A 15 -7.13 -4.79 -1.27
N GLN A 16 -8.41 -5.08 -1.01
CA GLN A 16 -9.14 -6.18 -1.63
C GLN A 16 -9.24 -6.04 -3.14
N ARG A 17 -9.56 -4.83 -3.65
CA ARG A 17 -9.64 -4.59 -5.09
C ARG A 17 -8.30 -4.81 -5.79
N ILE A 18 -7.19 -4.41 -5.16
CA ILE A 18 -5.84 -4.63 -5.70
C ILE A 18 -5.49 -6.10 -5.71
N ARG A 19 -5.81 -6.83 -4.63
CA ARG A 19 -5.63 -8.28 -4.58
C ARG A 19 -6.38 -8.98 -5.72
N ILE A 20 -7.66 -8.63 -5.92
CA ILE A 20 -8.48 -9.18 -7.01
C ILE A 20 -7.83 -8.87 -8.36
N LEU A 21 -7.46 -7.61 -8.64
CA LEU A 21 -6.82 -7.24 -9.91
C LEU A 21 -5.48 -7.97 -10.13
N ARG A 22 -4.68 -8.16 -9.07
CA ARG A 22 -3.44 -8.93 -9.13
C ARG A 22 -3.72 -10.40 -9.48
N GLU A 23 -4.67 -11.02 -8.79
CA GLU A 23 -5.04 -12.42 -9.00
C GLU A 23 -5.66 -12.65 -10.39
N THR A 24 -6.50 -11.73 -10.90
CA THR A 24 -7.05 -11.80 -12.27
C THR A 24 -5.99 -11.71 -13.36
N GLN A 25 -4.83 -11.13 -13.05
CA GLN A 25 -3.66 -11.08 -13.94
C GLN A 25 -2.70 -12.26 -13.71
N ASN A 26 -3.08 -13.25 -12.90
CA ASN A 26 -2.24 -14.38 -12.48
C ASN A 26 -0.88 -13.94 -11.89
N MET A 27 -0.86 -12.80 -11.20
CA MET A 27 0.37 -12.25 -10.63
C MET A 27 0.55 -12.65 -9.16
N THR A 28 1.77 -12.96 -8.76
CA THR A 28 2.15 -13.06 -7.34
C THR A 28 2.35 -11.68 -6.73
N GLN A 29 2.31 -11.57 -5.40
CA GLN A 29 2.63 -10.32 -4.70
C GLN A 29 4.05 -9.82 -5.04
N GLU A 30 4.97 -10.73 -5.30
CA GLU A 30 6.36 -10.44 -5.68
C GLU A 30 6.48 -9.89 -7.11
N GLN A 31 5.70 -10.43 -8.04
CA GLN A 31 5.62 -9.89 -9.40
C GLN A 31 4.99 -8.49 -9.40
N LEU A 32 3.94 -8.27 -8.58
CA LEU A 32 3.34 -6.95 -8.42
C LEU A 32 4.33 -5.97 -7.77
N SER A 33 5.06 -6.42 -6.75
CA SER A 33 6.05 -5.60 -6.06
C SER A 33 7.16 -5.15 -7.01
N PHE A 34 7.66 -6.06 -7.85
CA PHE A 34 8.62 -5.74 -8.90
C PHE A 34 8.06 -4.73 -9.92
N LYS A 35 6.84 -4.94 -10.44
CA LYS A 35 6.20 -3.99 -11.38
C LYS A 35 5.99 -2.60 -10.79
N CYS A 36 5.70 -2.51 -9.50
CA CYS A 36 5.44 -1.26 -8.81
C CYS A 36 6.72 -0.60 -8.25
N GLY A 37 7.85 -1.29 -8.22
CA GLY A 37 9.06 -0.83 -7.54
C GLY A 37 8.91 -0.76 -6.01
N LEU A 38 8.07 -1.63 -5.44
CA LEU A 38 7.76 -1.66 -4.01
C LEU A 38 8.27 -2.95 -3.37
N HIS A 39 8.42 -2.94 -2.05
CA HIS A 39 8.78 -4.15 -1.31
C HIS A 39 7.57 -5.11 -1.22
N ARG A 40 7.81 -6.42 -1.36
CA ARG A 40 6.74 -7.45 -1.31
C ARG A 40 5.90 -7.38 -0.03
N THR A 41 6.55 -7.14 1.11
CA THR A 41 5.87 -7.01 2.42
C THR A 41 4.94 -5.80 2.45
N TYR A 42 5.29 -4.72 1.74
CA TYR A 42 4.44 -3.54 1.60
C TYR A 42 3.19 -3.84 0.77
N ILE A 43 3.34 -4.51 -0.38
CA ILE A 43 2.20 -5.00 -1.17
C ILE A 43 1.27 -5.87 -0.31
N SER A 44 1.86 -6.76 0.49
CA SER A 44 1.12 -7.61 1.42
C SER A 44 0.29 -6.80 2.44
N SER A 45 0.89 -5.80 3.08
CA SER A 45 0.20 -4.92 4.03
C SER A 45 -0.86 -4.04 3.36
N VAL A 46 -0.60 -3.56 2.13
CA VAL A 46 -1.58 -2.83 1.33
C VAL A 46 -2.81 -3.68 1.01
N GLU A 47 -2.62 -4.92 0.57
CA GLU A 47 -3.74 -5.84 0.27
C GLU A 47 -4.57 -6.18 1.51
N ARG A 48 -4.00 -6.08 2.71
CA ARG A 48 -4.69 -6.22 4.00
C ARG A 48 -5.33 -4.92 4.51
N GLY A 49 -5.13 -3.79 3.84
CA GLY A 49 -5.62 -2.48 4.29
C GLY A 49 -4.83 -1.87 5.45
N GLU A 50 -3.63 -2.37 5.75
CA GLU A 50 -2.76 -1.90 6.85
C GLU A 50 -1.89 -0.68 6.45
N ARG A 51 -1.87 -0.33 5.16
CA ARG A 51 -1.07 0.75 4.59
C ARG A 51 -1.86 1.54 3.56
N ASN A 52 -1.68 2.85 3.56
CA ASN A 52 -2.33 3.76 2.62
C ASN A 52 -1.55 3.86 1.30
N ILE A 53 -2.19 3.52 0.17
CA ILE A 53 -1.62 3.66 -1.18
C ILE A 53 -1.42 5.10 -1.61
N ALA A 54 -2.14 6.06 -1.02
CA ALA A 54 -1.95 7.48 -1.31
C ALA A 54 -0.49 7.92 -1.07
N LEU A 55 0.21 7.29 -0.12
CA LEU A 55 1.65 7.50 0.10
C LEU A 55 2.50 7.12 -1.13
N ILE A 56 2.14 6.06 -1.87
CA ILE A 56 2.82 5.70 -3.14
C ILE A 56 2.60 6.79 -4.20
N ASN A 57 1.38 7.32 -4.31
CA ASN A 57 1.10 8.40 -5.28
C ASN A 57 1.89 9.68 -4.96
N LEU A 58 2.23 9.89 -3.68
CA LEU A 58 2.99 11.05 -3.22
C LEU A 58 4.51 10.83 -3.33
N GLU A 59 5.00 9.63 -2.99
CA GLU A 59 6.42 9.25 -3.12
C GLU A 59 6.86 9.17 -4.58
N LYS A 60 6.05 8.54 -5.45
CA LYS A 60 6.35 8.38 -6.87
C LYS A 60 6.37 9.71 -7.65
N LYS A 61 5.80 10.77 -7.08
CA LYS A 61 5.87 12.15 -7.62
C LYS A 61 7.02 12.99 -7.05
N GLY A 62 7.88 12.42 -6.20
CA GLY A 62 9.02 13.16 -5.61
C GLY A 62 8.60 14.27 -4.64
N LEU A 63 7.38 14.21 -4.10
CA LEU A 63 6.81 15.25 -3.23
C LEU A 63 7.12 15.05 -1.74
N TYR A 64 7.87 14.01 -1.37
CA TYR A 64 8.43 13.87 -0.03
C TYR A 64 9.92 13.51 -0.08
N PRO A 65 10.80 14.31 0.55
CA PRO A 65 12.13 13.85 0.90
C PRO A 65 12.00 12.86 2.06
N THR A 66 12.41 11.62 1.80
CA THR A 66 12.40 10.53 2.78
C THR A 66 13.16 10.95 4.05
N ARG A 67 12.43 11.13 5.16
CA ARG A 67 12.98 11.06 6.51
C ARG A 67 12.15 10.06 7.29
N GLU A 68 12.76 8.91 7.56
CA GLU A 68 12.18 7.67 8.10
C GLU A 68 11.50 7.81 9.48
N HIS A 69 11.53 9.00 10.11
CA HIS A 69 11.18 9.18 11.52
C HIS A 69 9.91 10.01 11.79
N GLN A 70 9.13 10.38 10.77
CA GLN A 70 7.89 11.17 10.97
C GLN A 70 6.61 10.48 10.51
N LEU A 71 6.69 9.32 9.83
CA LEU A 71 5.52 8.60 9.34
C LEU A 71 5.07 7.45 10.25
N PHE A 72 5.82 7.19 11.33
CA PHE A 72 5.49 6.20 12.35
C PHE A 72 5.72 6.80 13.74
N PRO A 73 4.67 7.19 14.49
CA PRO A 73 4.79 7.21 15.94
C PRO A 73 4.91 5.75 16.46
N PRO A 74 5.55 5.53 17.62
CA PRO A 74 5.75 4.20 18.19
C PRO A 74 4.46 3.39 18.34
#